data_AF-A0A973J8E2-F1
#
_entry.id   AF-A0A973J8E2-F1
#
_cell.length_a   1.000
_cell.length_b   1.000
_cell.length_c   1.000
_cell.angle_alpha   90.00
_cell.angle_beta   90.00
_cell.angle_gamma   90.00
#
_symmetry.space_group_name_H-M   'P 1'
#
loop_
_entity.id
_entity.type
_entity.pdbx_description
1 polymer ?
#
loop_
_entity_poly.entity_id
_entity_poly.type
_entity_poly.pdbx_seq_one_letter_code
_entity_poly.pdbx_strand_id
1 'polypeptide(L)'
;MIGRNTVQAVQEAATLQYANGKSVARPTLGSGRFTPLVGFHLEVGKAADVDEALRAASVAQIEIKHQRQGGAEIVRHWFLGETVRLYPVTSGPVAPTVAGSLSGRNAERTSEAGIGMRWGSNERSKMAIRGYLDVLVQVGFLQLIQLSVRSRMTDILLGALIDHGRVCEAADSLIDRSRHPEVVTYHEVALPLGPADEQEWGKGDTATVVPFKSLHPAAIDAAYLRGVWRPDRVQATAFRDWERIQLWAQEYATQAEETAWRTSEVADGGDDRA
;
A
#
# COMPACT_ATOMS: atom_id res chain seq x y z
N MET A 1 22.13 -35.02 -3.99
CA MET A 1 22.86 -33.94 -3.29
C MET A 1 21.80 -32.95 -2.82
N ILE A 2 21.51 -32.88 -1.52
CA ILE A 2 20.50 -31.95 -1.00
C ILE A 2 21.09 -30.54 -1.13
N GLY A 3 20.46 -29.70 -1.95
CA GLY A 3 20.87 -28.31 -2.15
C GLY A 3 20.79 -27.55 -0.82
N ARG A 4 21.75 -26.66 -0.57
CA ARG A 4 21.69 -25.77 0.60
C ARG A 4 20.51 -24.82 0.45
N ASN A 5 19.79 -24.57 1.55
CA ASN A 5 18.79 -23.50 1.60
C ASN A 5 19.44 -22.19 1.16
N THR A 6 18.90 -21.59 0.11
CA THR A 6 19.29 -20.24 -0.30
C THR A 6 18.33 -19.29 0.37
N VAL A 7 18.82 -18.45 1.28
CA VAL A 7 18.01 -17.40 1.91
C VAL A 7 17.53 -16.47 0.79
N GLN A 8 16.22 -16.45 0.53
CA GLN A 8 15.64 -15.48 -0.39
C GLN A 8 15.56 -14.14 0.34
N ALA A 9 16.34 -13.16 -0.11
CA ALA A 9 16.21 -11.80 0.40
C ALA A 9 14.87 -11.22 -0.04
N VAL A 10 14.05 -10.76 0.90
CA VAL A 10 12.84 -10.01 0.57
C VAL A 10 13.24 -8.68 -0.05
N GLN A 11 12.81 -8.46 -1.30
CA GLN A 11 13.07 -7.21 -1.98
C GLN A 11 12.29 -6.09 -1.29
N GLU A 12 13.00 -5.04 -0.89
CA GLU A 12 12.40 -3.79 -0.42
C GLU A 12 11.69 -3.11 -1.60
N ALA A 13 10.40 -2.83 -1.41
CA ALA A 13 9.56 -2.15 -2.39
C ALA A 13 9.48 -0.65 -2.07
N ALA A 14 9.50 0.21 -3.08
CA ALA A 14 9.29 1.63 -2.87
C ALA A 14 7.91 1.88 -2.22
N THR A 15 7.88 2.73 -1.19
CA THR A 15 6.68 2.92 -0.36
C THR A 15 5.84 4.08 -0.87
N LEU A 16 4.69 3.77 -1.46
CA LEU A 16 3.64 4.72 -1.80
C LEU A 16 2.99 5.23 -0.52
N GLN A 17 3.02 6.54 -0.34
CA GLN A 17 2.41 7.24 0.79
C GLN A 17 1.20 8.04 0.34
N TYR A 18 0.27 8.27 1.27
CA TYR A 18 -0.87 9.14 1.07
C TYR A 18 -0.88 10.24 2.13
N ALA A 19 -0.89 11.49 1.67
CA ALA A 19 -1.14 12.65 2.49
C ALA A 19 -2.66 12.90 2.57
N ASN A 20 -3.17 13.09 3.79
CA ASN A 20 -4.60 13.21 4.08
C ASN A 20 -5.01 14.61 4.54
N GLY A 21 -4.25 15.64 4.16
CA GLY A 21 -4.43 17.03 4.58
C GLY A 21 -3.58 17.45 5.79
N LYS A 22 -3.03 16.50 6.55
CA LYS A 22 -2.15 16.83 7.71
C LYS A 22 -0.73 17.21 7.31
N SER A 23 -0.21 16.61 6.25
CA SER A 23 1.09 16.98 5.70
C SER A 23 0.95 18.31 4.95
N VAL A 24 1.97 19.15 5.00
CA VAL A 24 2.02 20.37 4.21
C VAL A 24 3.10 20.28 3.14
N ALA A 25 2.80 20.77 1.95
CA ALA A 25 3.69 20.71 0.81
C ALA A 25 3.69 22.02 0.01
N ARG A 26 4.70 22.21 -0.82
CA ARG A 26 4.72 23.25 -1.86
C ARG A 26 4.94 22.60 -3.23
N PRO A 27 4.21 23.04 -4.26
CA PRO A 27 4.29 22.45 -5.60
C PRO A 27 5.55 22.87 -6.35
N THR A 28 6.10 24.06 -6.06
CA THR A 28 7.32 24.56 -6.70
C THR A 28 8.50 24.33 -5.79
N LEU A 29 9.51 23.61 -6.28
CA LEU A 29 10.73 23.35 -5.53
C LEU A 29 11.41 24.68 -5.14
N GLY A 30 11.82 24.81 -3.88
CA GLY A 30 12.53 26.00 -3.39
C GLY A 30 11.67 27.24 -3.13
N SER A 31 10.42 27.33 -3.62
CA SER A 31 9.65 28.58 -3.60
C SER A 31 8.15 28.38 -3.33
N GLY A 32 7.46 29.44 -2.90
CA GLY A 32 6.05 29.39 -2.55
C GLY A 32 5.77 28.97 -1.10
N ARG A 33 4.48 29.01 -0.72
CA ARG A 33 4.01 28.67 0.63
C ARG A 33 3.74 27.17 0.75
N PHE A 34 3.95 26.64 1.94
CA PHE A 34 3.49 25.29 2.29
C PHE A 34 1.99 25.33 2.58
N THR A 35 1.24 24.45 1.94
CA THR A 35 -0.21 24.28 2.13
C THR A 35 -0.54 22.82 2.46
N PRO A 36 -1.66 22.54 3.14
CA PRO A 36 -2.15 21.18 3.31
C PRO A 36 -2.12 20.39 1.99
N LEU A 37 -1.64 19.15 2.06
CA LEU A 37 -1.52 18.24 0.92
C LEU A 37 -2.51 17.08 1.07
N VAL A 38 -3.29 16.86 0.03
CA VAL A 38 -4.05 15.63 -0.19
C VAL A 38 -3.48 14.93 -1.42
N GLY A 39 -3.24 13.62 -1.34
CA GLY A 39 -2.83 12.82 -2.48
C GLY A 39 -1.63 11.91 -2.25
N PHE A 40 -1.25 11.21 -3.32
CA PHE A 40 -0.28 10.13 -3.30
C PHE A 40 1.11 10.62 -3.68
N HIS A 41 2.13 10.11 -2.98
CA HIS A 41 3.50 10.50 -3.22
C HIS A 41 4.52 9.42 -2.88
N LEU A 42 5.71 9.55 -3.48
CA LEU A 42 6.89 8.70 -3.28
C LEU A 42 8.10 9.58 -2.99
N GLU A 43 8.93 9.23 -2.01
CA GLU A 43 10.14 9.99 -1.70
C GLU A 43 11.20 9.83 -2.80
N VAL A 44 11.76 10.95 -3.27
CA VAL A 44 12.82 10.96 -4.29
C VAL A 44 14.12 10.40 -3.71
N GLY A 45 14.85 9.59 -4.47
CA GLY A 45 16.19 9.11 -4.10
C GLY A 45 16.19 7.84 -3.23
N LYS A 46 15.01 7.26 -2.94
CA LYS A 46 14.91 5.99 -2.20
C LYS A 46 15.08 4.76 -3.08
N ALA A 47 14.72 4.85 -4.36
CA ALA A 47 14.87 3.78 -5.33
C ALA A 47 15.16 4.38 -6.72
N ALA A 48 16.43 4.29 -7.16
CA ALA A 48 16.90 4.94 -8.38
C ALA A 48 16.11 4.52 -9.63
N ASP A 49 15.78 3.23 -9.74
CA ASP A 49 15.02 2.69 -10.87
C ASP A 49 13.58 3.25 -10.90
N VAL A 50 12.96 3.44 -9.74
CA VAL A 50 11.64 4.05 -9.59
C VAL A 50 11.70 5.53 -9.94
N ASP A 51 12.74 6.25 -9.50
CA ASP A 51 12.94 7.66 -9.85
C ASP A 51 13.08 7.85 -11.36
N GLU A 52 13.82 6.97 -12.04
CA GLU A 52 13.96 7.01 -13.50
C GLU A 52 12.62 6.75 -14.20
N ALA A 53 11.86 5.74 -13.74
CA ALA A 53 10.55 5.44 -14.31
C ALA A 53 9.54 6.60 -14.09
N LEU A 54 9.55 7.25 -12.92
CA LEU A 54 8.69 8.40 -12.64
C LEU A 54 9.08 9.62 -13.46
N ARG A 55 10.38 9.83 -13.72
CA ARG A 55 10.87 10.84 -14.66
C ARG A 55 10.38 10.55 -16.08
N ALA A 56 10.51 9.30 -16.54
CA ALA A 56 10.02 8.88 -17.85
C ALA A 56 8.49 9.07 -17.98
N ALA A 57 7.75 8.88 -16.89
CA ALA A 57 6.31 9.12 -16.81
C ALA A 57 5.94 10.61 -16.64
N SER A 58 6.91 11.53 -16.66
CA SER A 58 6.72 12.97 -16.50
C SER A 58 5.96 13.35 -15.21
N VAL A 59 6.16 12.57 -14.14
CA VAL A 59 5.54 12.84 -12.84
C VAL A 59 6.19 14.07 -12.21
N ALA A 60 5.38 15.01 -11.71
CA ALA A 60 5.89 16.22 -11.08
C ALA A 60 6.53 15.91 -9.71
N GLN A 61 7.50 16.73 -9.31
CA GLN A 61 8.04 16.71 -7.95
C GLN A 61 7.46 17.84 -7.11
N ILE A 62 7.27 17.57 -5.83
CA ILE A 62 6.86 18.53 -4.80
C ILE A 62 7.82 18.47 -3.61
N GLU A 63 7.74 19.47 -2.73
CA GLU A 63 8.47 19.46 -1.47
C GLU A 63 7.50 19.36 -0.29
N ILE A 64 7.67 18.33 0.53
CA ILE A 64 6.85 18.08 1.72
C ILE A 64 7.66 18.46 2.96
N LYS A 65 7.04 19.22 3.87
CA LYS A 65 7.62 19.57 5.16
C LYS A 65 7.29 18.48 6.19
N HIS A 66 8.29 17.70 6.57
CA HIS A 66 8.20 16.67 7.59
C HIS A 66 8.57 17.25 8.95
N GLN A 67 7.67 17.11 9.94
CA GLN A 67 7.97 17.46 11.32
C GLN A 67 8.78 16.32 11.95
N ARG A 68 10.00 16.61 12.42
CA ARG A 68 10.87 15.66 13.13
C ARG A 68 11.20 16.19 14.52
N GLN A 69 11.69 15.32 15.40
CA GLN A 69 12.24 15.77 16.69
C GLN A 69 13.42 16.71 16.41
N GLY A 70 13.33 17.96 16.86
CA GLY A 70 14.37 18.98 16.66
C GLY A 70 14.17 19.92 15.47
N GLY A 71 13.10 19.77 14.68
CA GLY A 71 12.78 20.75 13.63
C GLY A 71 11.98 20.20 12.46
N ALA A 72 11.84 21.03 11.42
CA ALA A 72 11.18 20.63 10.19
C ALA A 72 12.21 20.37 9.08
N GLU A 73 12.05 19.23 8.42
CA GLU A 73 12.86 18.85 7.26
C GLU A 73 12.02 18.98 5.99
N ILE A 74 12.59 19.59 4.95
CA ILE A 74 11.94 19.69 3.64
C ILE A 74 12.52 18.60 2.75
N VAL A 75 11.69 17.67 2.33
CA VAL A 75 12.08 16.51 1.51
C VAL A 75 11.38 16.58 0.17
N ARG A 76 12.05 16.16 -0.90
CA ARG A 76 11.47 16.06 -2.25
C ARG A 76 10.72 14.75 -2.44
N HIS A 77 9.56 14.84 -3.06
CA HIS A 77 8.69 13.72 -3.36
C HIS A 77 8.20 13.81 -4.80
N TRP A 78 8.03 12.67 -5.46
CA TRP A 78 7.21 12.57 -6.66
C TRP A 78 5.74 12.65 -6.26
N PHE A 79 4.97 13.53 -6.89
CA PHE A 79 3.54 13.69 -6.64
C PHE A 79 2.74 12.99 -7.73
N LEU A 80 2.06 11.91 -7.33
CA LEU A 80 1.28 11.07 -8.23
C LEU A 80 -0.15 11.57 -8.43
N GLY A 81 -0.48 12.71 -7.82
CA GLY A 81 -1.82 13.30 -7.83
C GLY A 81 -2.69 12.81 -6.68
N GLU A 82 -3.92 13.29 -6.66
CA GLU A 82 -4.92 12.89 -5.66
C GLU A 82 -5.49 11.50 -5.92
N THR A 83 -5.40 11.02 -7.16
CA THR A 83 -5.92 9.72 -7.59
C THR A 83 -4.80 8.87 -8.18
N VAL A 84 -4.78 7.59 -7.84
CA VAL A 84 -3.90 6.58 -8.45
C VAL A 84 -4.69 5.34 -8.84
N ARG A 85 -4.09 4.53 -9.71
CA ARG A 85 -4.55 3.18 -10.02
C ARG A 85 -3.45 2.21 -9.64
N LEU A 86 -3.80 1.22 -8.83
CA LEU A 86 -2.90 0.16 -8.38
C LEU A 86 -3.44 -1.18 -8.88
N TYR A 87 -2.59 -2.08 -9.36
CA TYR A 87 -2.92 -3.48 -9.58
C TYR A 87 -2.44 -4.27 -8.36
N PRO A 88 -3.27 -4.43 -7.31
CA PRO A 88 -2.84 -5.08 -6.08
C PRO A 88 -2.61 -6.57 -6.30
N VAL A 89 -1.47 -7.09 -5.86
CA VAL A 89 -1.16 -8.52 -5.98
C VAL A 89 -1.48 -9.18 -4.64
N THR A 90 -2.71 -9.69 -4.55
CA THR A 90 -3.31 -10.30 -3.35
C THR A 90 -4.40 -11.28 -3.79
N SER A 91 -4.75 -12.27 -2.97
CA SER A 91 -5.98 -13.06 -3.17
C SER A 91 -7.21 -12.44 -2.47
N GLY A 92 -7.03 -11.29 -1.83
CA GLY A 92 -8.10 -10.50 -1.22
C GLY A 92 -8.20 -10.64 0.31
N PRO A 93 -9.00 -9.79 0.97
CA PRO A 93 -9.21 -9.84 2.41
C PRO A 93 -9.87 -11.15 2.88
N VAL A 94 -9.35 -11.73 3.96
CA VAL A 94 -9.91 -12.96 4.56
C VAL A 94 -11.02 -12.69 5.58
N ALA A 95 -11.17 -11.43 6.00
CA ALA A 95 -12.16 -10.96 6.96
C ALA A 95 -12.53 -9.49 6.69
N PRO A 96 -13.73 -9.03 7.10
CA PRO A 96 -14.21 -7.68 6.82
C PRO A 96 -13.65 -6.60 7.75
N THR A 97 -12.90 -6.98 8.79
CA THR A 97 -12.34 -6.05 9.78
C THR A 97 -10.89 -6.39 10.08
N VAL A 98 -10.09 -5.39 10.45
CA VAL A 98 -8.68 -5.58 10.83
C VAL A 98 -8.55 -6.56 12.00
N ALA A 99 -9.41 -6.43 13.02
CA ALA A 99 -9.41 -7.36 14.16
C ALA A 99 -9.74 -8.80 13.72
N GLY A 100 -10.71 -8.98 12.82
CA GLY A 100 -11.06 -10.29 12.28
C GLY A 100 -9.95 -10.88 11.40
N SER A 101 -9.21 -10.06 10.66
CA SER A 101 -8.05 -10.50 9.87
C SER A 101 -6.89 -10.96 10.76
N LEU A 102 -6.75 -10.36 11.93
CA LEU A 102 -5.68 -10.69 12.90
C LEU A 102 -6.09 -11.74 13.94
N SER A 103 -7.31 -12.28 13.90
CA SER A 103 -7.80 -13.23 14.91
C SER A 103 -7.46 -14.69 14.57
N GLY A 104 -6.79 -15.39 15.48
CA GLY A 104 -6.53 -16.84 15.37
C GLY A 104 -5.91 -17.23 14.03
N ARG A 105 -6.51 -18.22 13.35
CA ARG A 105 -6.04 -18.72 12.04
C ARG A 105 -6.15 -17.69 10.90
N ASN A 106 -6.90 -16.61 11.07
CA ASN A 106 -7.00 -15.59 10.01
C ASN A 106 -5.72 -14.78 9.87
N ALA A 107 -4.88 -14.68 10.91
CA ALA A 107 -3.62 -13.95 10.82
C ALA A 107 -2.69 -14.59 9.77
N GLU A 108 -2.53 -15.92 9.83
CA GLU A 108 -1.77 -16.69 8.84
C GLU A 108 -2.40 -16.58 7.45
N ARG A 109 -3.71 -16.79 7.34
CA ARG A 109 -4.44 -16.68 6.05
C ARG A 109 -4.35 -15.29 5.42
N THR A 110 -4.28 -14.23 6.23
CA THR A 110 -4.09 -12.86 5.75
C THR A 110 -2.72 -12.71 5.08
N SER A 111 -1.68 -13.26 5.69
CA SER A 111 -0.33 -13.29 5.12
C SER A 111 -0.25 -14.17 3.88
N GLU A 112 -0.87 -15.35 3.89
CA GLU A 112 -1.01 -16.22 2.71
C GLU A 112 -1.77 -15.53 1.57
N ALA A 113 -2.69 -14.61 1.90
CA ALA A 113 -3.38 -13.78 0.92
C ALA A 113 -2.53 -12.62 0.38
N GLY A 114 -1.27 -12.49 0.79
CA GLY A 114 -0.35 -11.45 0.34
C GLY A 114 -0.61 -10.09 0.98
N ILE A 115 -1.31 -10.04 2.12
CA ILE A 115 -1.60 -8.81 2.85
C ILE A 115 -0.72 -8.76 4.10
N GLY A 116 0.17 -7.77 4.17
CA GLY A 116 0.94 -7.52 5.38
C GLY A 116 0.07 -6.82 6.41
N MET A 117 -0.22 -7.46 7.54
CA MET A 117 -1.05 -6.87 8.60
C MET A 117 -0.52 -7.23 9.98
N ARG A 118 -0.54 -6.28 10.91
CA ARG A 118 -0.18 -6.51 12.31
C ARG A 118 -0.67 -5.42 13.25
N TRP A 119 -0.65 -5.72 14.55
CA TRP A 119 -0.68 -4.70 15.59
C TRP A 119 0.70 -4.01 15.70
N GLY A 120 0.71 -2.69 15.84
CA GLY A 120 1.90 -1.91 16.15
C GLY A 120 2.12 -1.79 17.67
N SER A 121 3.27 -1.24 18.06
CA SER A 121 3.73 -1.10 19.45
C SER A 121 2.79 -0.33 20.40
N ASN A 122 1.86 0.47 19.87
CA ASN A 122 0.87 1.23 20.65
C ASN A 122 -0.57 0.79 20.32
N GLU A 123 -0.78 -0.50 20.04
CA GLU A 123 -2.06 -1.10 19.59
C GLU A 123 -2.62 -0.50 18.29
N ARG A 124 -1.83 0.32 17.60
CA ARG A 124 -2.19 0.90 16.30
C ARG A 124 -1.92 -0.14 15.23
N SER A 125 -2.97 -0.59 14.57
CA SER A 125 -2.85 -1.46 13.40
C SER A 125 -1.93 -0.86 12.33
N LYS A 126 -1.21 -1.73 11.64
CA LYS A 126 -0.50 -1.42 10.39
C LYS A 126 -0.95 -2.41 9.34
N MET A 127 -1.14 -1.92 8.13
CA MET A 127 -1.53 -2.72 6.99
C MET A 127 -0.74 -2.24 5.78
N ALA A 128 -0.25 -3.18 4.98
CA ALA A 128 0.39 -2.90 3.72
C ALA A 128 -0.05 -3.91 2.66
N ILE A 129 -0.08 -3.45 1.41
CA ILE A 129 -0.22 -4.30 0.23
C ILE A 129 0.87 -3.95 -0.78
N ARG A 130 1.23 -4.92 -1.61
CA ARG A 130 2.13 -4.72 -2.75
C ARG A 130 1.35 -4.85 -4.05
N GLY A 131 1.71 -4.05 -5.03
CA GLY A 131 1.08 -4.06 -6.36
C GLY A 131 1.83 -3.22 -7.36
N TYR A 132 1.34 -3.18 -8.60
CA TYR A 132 1.93 -2.38 -9.66
C TYR A 132 1.19 -1.07 -9.83
N LEU A 133 1.91 0.05 -9.80
CA LEU A 133 1.31 1.37 -9.96
C LEU A 133 1.09 1.65 -11.45
N ASP A 134 -0.13 1.95 -11.87
CA ASP A 134 -0.49 2.06 -13.30
C ASP A 134 0.39 3.07 -14.06
N VAL A 135 0.70 4.23 -13.49
CA VAL A 135 1.59 5.22 -14.12
C VAL A 135 2.98 4.66 -14.46
N LEU A 136 3.50 3.75 -13.64
CA LEU A 136 4.76 3.05 -13.88
C LEU A 136 4.58 1.93 -14.89
N VAL A 137 3.46 1.19 -14.79
CA VAL A 137 3.09 0.19 -15.78
C VAL A 137 3.04 0.82 -17.15
N GLN A 138 2.46 2.00 -17.34
CA GLN A 138 2.33 2.66 -18.66
C GLN A 138 3.68 2.93 -19.33
N VAL A 139 4.72 3.29 -18.56
CA VAL A 139 6.09 3.47 -19.07
C VAL A 139 6.91 2.18 -19.12
N GLY A 140 6.28 1.03 -18.89
CA GLY A 140 6.91 -0.28 -18.98
C GLY A 140 7.70 -0.72 -17.76
N PHE A 141 7.55 0.00 -16.64
CA PHE A 141 8.21 -0.34 -15.39
C PHE A 141 7.30 -1.21 -14.50
N LEU A 142 7.70 -2.47 -14.30
CA LEU A 142 6.95 -3.48 -13.53
C LEU A 142 7.74 -3.92 -12.29
N GLN A 143 7.84 -3.04 -11.31
CA GLN A 143 8.28 -3.40 -9.96
C GLN A 143 7.15 -3.23 -8.96
N LEU A 144 7.17 -4.03 -7.90
CA LEU A 144 6.21 -3.92 -6.81
C LEU A 144 6.42 -2.60 -6.06
N ILE A 145 5.31 -1.90 -5.85
CA ILE A 145 5.18 -0.72 -5.00
C ILE A 145 4.35 -1.11 -3.78
N GLN A 146 4.77 -0.65 -2.60
CA GLN A 146 4.09 -0.94 -1.34
C GLN A 146 3.24 0.24 -0.91
N LEU A 147 1.92 0.05 -0.82
CA LEU A 147 1.03 1.01 -0.15
C LEU A 147 0.93 0.59 1.32
N SER A 148 1.34 1.46 2.23
CA SER A 148 1.37 1.18 3.68
C SER A 148 0.58 2.22 4.45
N VAL A 149 -0.29 1.76 5.34
CA VAL A 149 -1.18 2.58 6.17
C VAL A 149 -1.15 2.14 7.63
N ARG A 150 -1.61 3.02 8.52
CA ARG A 150 -1.63 2.79 9.96
C ARG A 150 -2.89 3.33 10.62
N SER A 151 -3.24 2.77 11.77
CA SER A 151 -4.39 3.19 12.59
C SER A 151 -5.68 3.15 11.76
N ARG A 152 -6.57 4.14 11.88
CA ARG A 152 -7.86 4.17 11.17
C ARG A 152 -7.75 4.08 9.64
N MET A 153 -6.61 4.43 9.03
CA MET A 153 -6.40 4.22 7.58
C MET A 153 -6.30 2.74 7.20
N THR A 154 -6.04 1.83 8.14
CA THR A 154 -6.04 0.38 7.88
C THR A 154 -7.44 -0.12 7.54
N ASP A 155 -8.47 0.31 8.27
CA ASP A 155 -9.86 0.00 7.94
C ASP A 155 -10.26 0.59 6.58
N ILE A 156 -9.75 1.78 6.25
CA ILE A 156 -9.96 2.42 4.95
C ILE A 156 -9.36 1.59 3.81
N LEU A 157 -8.11 1.13 3.94
CA LEU A 157 -7.48 0.28 2.93
C LEU A 157 -8.17 -1.08 2.82
N LEU A 158 -8.53 -1.69 3.94
CA LEU A 158 -9.28 -2.94 3.97
C LEU A 158 -10.63 -2.80 3.26
N GLY A 159 -11.38 -1.73 3.55
CA GLY A 159 -12.64 -1.42 2.87
C GLY A 159 -12.47 -1.22 1.36
N ALA A 160 -11.39 -0.56 0.93
CA ALA A 160 -11.09 -0.42 -0.50
C ALA A 160 -10.80 -1.77 -1.17
N LEU A 161 -10.10 -2.69 -0.50
CA LEU A 161 -9.86 -4.04 -1.02
C LEU A 161 -11.14 -4.89 -1.07
N ILE A 162 -12.03 -4.77 -0.08
CA ILE A 162 -13.32 -5.47 -0.09
C ILE A 162 -14.17 -5.00 -1.27
N ASP A 163 -14.27 -3.68 -1.49
CA ASP A 163 -14.97 -3.14 -2.66
C ASP A 163 -14.30 -3.56 -3.97
N HIS A 164 -12.98 -3.66 -4.00
CA HIS A 164 -12.26 -4.18 -5.16
C HIS A 164 -12.59 -5.65 -5.46
N GLY A 165 -12.75 -6.49 -4.42
CA GLY A 165 -13.20 -7.86 -4.56
C GLY A 165 -14.58 -7.97 -5.22
N ARG A 166 -15.53 -7.12 -4.81
CA ARG A 166 -16.85 -7.00 -5.47
C ARG A 166 -16.72 -6.71 -6.97
N VAL A 167 -15.74 -5.88 -7.37
CA VAL A 167 -15.51 -5.59 -8.79
C VAL A 167 -14.90 -6.78 -9.53
N CYS A 168 -14.01 -7.55 -8.91
CA CYS A 168 -13.48 -8.79 -9.49
C CYS A 168 -14.60 -9.83 -9.70
N GLU A 169 -15.48 -10.02 -8.71
CA GLU A 169 -16.66 -10.89 -8.81
C GLU A 169 -17.65 -10.42 -9.90
N ALA A 170 -17.83 -9.10 -10.04
CA ALA A 170 -18.65 -8.56 -11.12
C ALA A 170 -18.01 -8.80 -12.50
N ALA A 171 -16.67 -8.69 -12.59
CA ALA A 171 -15.93 -8.97 -13.82
C ALA A 171 -16.06 -10.43 -14.23
N ASP A 172 -16.04 -11.37 -13.29
CA ASP A 172 -16.26 -12.80 -13.52
C ASP A 172 -17.56 -13.11 -14.30
N SER A 173 -18.58 -12.27 -14.14
CA SER A 173 -19.87 -12.41 -14.84
C SER A 173 -19.90 -11.76 -16.23
N LEU A 174 -18.90 -10.93 -16.55
CA LEU A 174 -18.85 -10.11 -17.76
C LEU A 174 -17.77 -10.58 -18.75
N ILE A 175 -16.77 -11.34 -18.29
CA ILE A 175 -15.68 -11.86 -19.12
C ILE A 175 -16.10 -13.11 -19.90
N ASP A 176 -15.52 -13.26 -21.09
CA ASP A 176 -15.68 -14.46 -21.92
C ASP A 176 -14.83 -15.61 -21.37
N ARG A 177 -15.50 -16.60 -20.77
CA ARG A 177 -14.87 -17.78 -20.15
C ARG A 177 -14.15 -18.71 -21.12
N SER A 178 -14.46 -18.63 -22.41
CA SER A 178 -13.68 -19.37 -23.41
C SER A 178 -12.27 -18.81 -23.59
N ARG A 179 -12.07 -17.54 -23.22
CA ARG A 179 -10.79 -16.81 -23.34
C ARG A 179 -10.10 -16.58 -22.00
N HIS A 180 -10.86 -16.59 -20.92
CA HIS A 180 -10.36 -16.45 -19.55
C HIS A 180 -11.11 -17.44 -18.63
N PRO A 181 -10.62 -18.70 -18.56
CA PRO A 181 -11.32 -19.76 -17.84
C PRO A 181 -11.21 -19.65 -16.32
N GLU A 182 -10.20 -18.94 -15.81
CA GLU A 182 -9.94 -18.78 -14.38
C GLU A 182 -10.77 -17.64 -13.78
N VAL A 183 -10.94 -17.63 -12.46
CA VAL A 183 -11.57 -16.48 -11.78
C VAL A 183 -10.73 -15.21 -11.93
N VAL A 184 -11.39 -14.06 -12.00
CA VAL A 184 -10.70 -12.77 -12.05
C VAL A 184 -10.03 -12.50 -10.71
N THR A 185 -8.72 -12.27 -10.76
CA THR A 185 -7.89 -12.01 -9.58
C THR A 185 -7.64 -10.52 -9.37
N TYR A 186 -7.26 -10.11 -8.15
CA TYR A 186 -7.18 -8.69 -7.77
C TYR A 186 -6.16 -7.88 -8.60
N HIS A 187 -5.09 -8.48 -9.11
CA HIS A 187 -4.15 -7.74 -9.97
C HIS A 187 -4.65 -7.58 -11.41
N GLU A 188 -5.78 -8.21 -11.77
CA GLU A 188 -6.34 -8.14 -13.13
C GLU A 188 -7.12 -6.88 -13.41
N VAL A 189 -7.63 -6.26 -12.35
CA VAL A 189 -8.36 -5.01 -12.40
C VAL A 189 -7.56 -3.99 -11.61
N ALA A 190 -7.37 -2.78 -12.17
CA ALA A 190 -6.81 -1.69 -11.40
C ALA A 190 -7.80 -1.27 -10.31
N LEU A 191 -7.33 -1.20 -9.07
CA LEU A 191 -7.98 -0.53 -7.94
C LEU A 191 -7.71 0.99 -8.04
N PRO A 192 -8.72 1.81 -8.41
CA PRO A 192 -8.59 3.25 -8.37
C PRO A 192 -8.77 3.74 -6.93
N LEU A 193 -7.79 4.47 -6.42
CA LEU A 193 -7.83 5.10 -5.11
C LEU A 193 -7.80 6.61 -5.27
N GLY A 194 -8.64 7.33 -4.54
CA GLY A 194 -8.59 8.79 -4.49
C GLY A 194 -9.31 9.34 -3.27
N PRO A 195 -9.44 10.68 -3.14
CA PRO A 195 -9.95 11.30 -1.92
C PRO A 195 -11.42 10.93 -1.67
N ALA A 196 -11.72 10.67 -0.41
CA ALA A 196 -13.08 10.61 0.11
C ALA A 196 -13.52 11.99 0.61
N ASP A 197 -14.71 12.06 1.20
CA ASP A 197 -15.16 13.28 1.86
C ASP A 197 -14.32 13.54 3.11
N GLU A 198 -14.21 14.82 3.46
CA GLU A 198 -13.52 15.29 4.67
C GLU A 198 -14.19 14.72 5.94
N GLN A 199 -13.38 14.29 6.90
CA GLN A 199 -13.82 13.68 8.14
C GLN A 199 -13.08 14.24 9.35
N GLU A 200 -13.75 14.24 10.49
CA GLU A 200 -13.13 14.55 11.78
C GLU A 200 -12.70 13.27 12.51
N TRP A 201 -11.41 13.15 12.78
CA TRP A 201 -10.84 11.99 13.47
C TRP A 201 -10.20 12.39 14.81
N GLY A 202 -10.63 11.77 15.90
CA GLY A 202 -10.08 11.97 17.25
C GLY A 202 -11.07 11.50 18.32
N LYS A 203 -10.60 11.34 19.56
CA LYS A 203 -11.44 11.18 20.75
C LYS A 203 -11.13 12.37 21.67
N GLY A 204 -11.82 13.49 21.49
CA GLY A 204 -11.51 14.77 22.15
C GLY A 204 -11.01 15.80 21.14
N ASP A 205 -9.70 15.96 21.01
CA ASP A 205 -9.10 16.79 19.96
C ASP A 205 -9.26 16.12 18.60
N THR A 206 -10.24 16.60 17.83
CA THR A 206 -10.48 16.13 16.46
C THR A 206 -9.52 16.81 15.50
N ALA A 207 -9.11 16.06 14.48
CA ALA A 207 -8.37 16.60 13.36
C ALA A 207 -9.13 16.30 12.06
N THR A 208 -9.28 17.34 11.26
CA THR A 208 -9.81 17.27 9.92
C THR A 208 -8.84 16.49 9.02
N VAL A 209 -9.35 15.46 8.35
CA VAL A 209 -8.58 14.63 7.41
C VAL A 209 -9.42 14.27 6.20
N VAL A 210 -8.75 14.08 5.07
CA VAL A 210 -9.34 13.56 3.85
C VAL A 210 -8.78 12.15 3.63
N PRO A 211 -9.43 11.07 4.08
CA PRO A 211 -8.96 9.71 3.78
C PRO A 211 -9.11 9.42 2.29
N PHE A 212 -8.42 8.40 1.79
CA PHE A 212 -8.73 7.88 0.46
C PHE A 212 -9.91 6.90 0.52
N LYS A 213 -10.46 6.54 -0.64
CA LYS A 213 -11.43 5.46 -0.83
C LYS A 213 -11.19 4.77 -2.16
N SER A 214 -11.78 3.59 -2.33
CA SER A 214 -11.99 3.02 -3.67
C SER A 214 -12.89 3.97 -4.48
N LEU A 215 -12.50 4.21 -5.73
CA LEU A 215 -13.29 4.98 -6.70
C LEU A 215 -13.98 4.08 -7.73
N HIS A 216 -14.13 2.78 -7.46
CA HIS A 216 -14.96 1.93 -8.29
C HIS A 216 -16.40 2.45 -8.31
N PRO A 217 -17.08 2.44 -9.47
CA PRO A 217 -18.49 2.76 -9.53
C PRO A 217 -19.32 1.67 -8.85
N ALA A 218 -20.55 2.03 -8.46
CA ALA A 218 -21.48 1.08 -7.88
C ALA A 218 -21.87 -0.01 -8.90
N ALA A 219 -22.23 0.40 -10.12
CA ALA A 219 -22.51 -0.51 -11.23
C ALA A 219 -21.24 -0.76 -12.05
N ILE A 220 -20.92 -2.04 -12.25
CA ILE A 220 -19.78 -2.48 -13.06
C ILE A 220 -20.29 -2.95 -14.41
N ASP A 221 -19.77 -2.37 -15.48
CA ASP A 221 -20.07 -2.80 -16.85
C ASP A 221 -18.77 -3.11 -17.62
N ALA A 222 -18.94 -3.69 -18.81
CA ALA A 222 -17.82 -4.07 -19.66
C ALA A 222 -17.00 -2.87 -20.17
N ALA A 223 -17.61 -1.68 -20.28
CA ALA A 223 -16.91 -0.48 -20.73
C ALA A 223 -15.96 0.05 -19.64
N TYR A 224 -16.44 0.08 -18.41
CA TYR A 224 -15.65 0.37 -17.23
C TYR A 224 -14.49 -0.61 -17.09
N LEU A 225 -14.77 -1.92 -17.13
CA LEU A 225 -13.73 -2.96 -16.97
C LEU A 225 -12.64 -2.83 -18.02
N ARG A 226 -12.96 -2.56 -19.30
CA ARG A 226 -11.93 -2.30 -20.32
C ARG A 226 -10.99 -1.15 -19.97
N GLY A 227 -11.48 -0.13 -19.26
CA GLY A 227 -10.70 1.04 -18.87
C GLY A 227 -9.80 0.83 -17.64
N VAL A 228 -10.00 -0.25 -16.89
CA VAL A 228 -9.22 -0.61 -15.70
C VAL A 228 -8.59 -2.00 -15.78
N TRP A 229 -8.81 -2.74 -16.87
CA TRP A 229 -8.21 -4.06 -17.07
C TRP A 229 -6.70 -3.94 -17.24
N ARG A 230 -5.96 -4.86 -16.63
CA ARG A 230 -4.50 -4.84 -16.70
C ARG A 230 -3.97 -5.08 -18.11
N PRO A 231 -2.78 -4.56 -18.45
CA PRO A 231 -1.99 -5.05 -19.57
C PRO A 231 -1.45 -6.47 -19.34
N ASP A 232 -1.22 -7.25 -20.41
CA ASP A 232 -0.80 -8.67 -20.30
C ASP A 232 0.46 -8.91 -19.46
N ARG A 233 1.43 -8.00 -19.56
CA ARG A 233 2.67 -8.04 -18.80
C ARG A 233 2.48 -8.01 -17.28
N VAL A 234 1.39 -7.41 -16.79
CA VAL A 234 1.08 -7.36 -15.34
C VAL A 234 0.76 -8.76 -14.83
N GLN A 235 -0.02 -9.56 -15.55
CA GLN A 235 -0.37 -10.93 -15.14
C GLN A 235 0.85 -11.84 -15.00
N ALA A 236 1.67 -11.86 -16.05
CA ALA A 236 2.87 -12.69 -16.07
C ALA A 236 3.83 -12.32 -14.92
N THR A 237 3.91 -11.03 -14.61
CA THR A 237 4.74 -10.51 -13.51
C THR A 237 4.13 -10.83 -12.15
N ALA A 238 2.82 -10.67 -11.98
CA ALA A 238 2.10 -10.98 -10.73
C ALA A 238 2.27 -12.43 -10.31
N PHE A 239 2.13 -13.38 -11.25
CA PHE A 239 2.35 -14.80 -10.96
C PHE A 239 3.77 -15.11 -10.50
N ARG A 240 4.77 -14.47 -11.11
CA ARG A 240 6.18 -14.63 -10.73
C ARG A 240 6.47 -14.05 -9.34
N ASP A 241 5.82 -12.95 -9.01
CA ASP A 241 6.06 -12.24 -7.75
C ASP A 241 5.25 -12.80 -6.58
N TRP A 242 4.25 -13.66 -6.84
CA TRP A 242 3.28 -14.13 -5.85
C TRP A 242 3.91 -14.75 -4.61
N GLU A 243 4.79 -15.75 -4.77
CA GLU A 243 5.44 -16.41 -3.63
C GLU A 243 6.25 -15.43 -2.78
N ARG A 244 6.91 -14.45 -3.41
CA ARG A 244 7.70 -13.43 -2.71
C ARG A 244 6.80 -12.47 -1.91
N ILE A 245 5.60 -12.20 -2.40
CA ILE A 245 4.63 -11.37 -1.70
C ILE A 245 4.08 -12.11 -0.49
N GLN A 246 3.80 -13.42 -0.60
CA GLN A 246 3.37 -14.22 0.54
C GLN A 246 4.46 -14.27 1.63
N LEU A 247 5.71 -14.51 1.24
CA LEU A 247 6.85 -14.49 2.18
C LEU A 247 7.01 -13.12 2.84
N TRP A 248 6.97 -12.04 2.05
CA TRP A 248 7.02 -10.68 2.58
C TRP A 248 5.88 -10.40 3.57
N ALA A 249 4.65 -10.83 3.27
CA ALA A 249 3.50 -10.56 4.13
C ALA A 249 3.62 -11.31 5.47
N GLN A 250 4.16 -12.54 5.45
CA GLN A 250 4.49 -13.30 6.66
C GLN A 250 5.54 -12.59 7.50
N GLU A 251 6.64 -12.14 6.89
CA GLU A 251 7.68 -11.36 7.59
C GLU A 251 7.13 -10.03 8.13
N TYR A 252 6.31 -9.34 7.34
CA TYR A 252 5.69 -8.09 7.75
C TYR A 252 4.84 -8.26 9.01
N ALA A 253 4.12 -9.39 9.11
CA ALA A 253 3.29 -9.72 10.27
C ALA A 253 4.13 -9.93 11.54
N THR A 254 5.30 -10.57 11.43
CA THR A 254 6.18 -10.88 12.58
C THR A 254 7.08 -9.73 13.02
N GLN A 255 7.27 -8.68 12.19
CA GLN A 255 7.99 -7.46 12.56
C GLN A 255 7.43 -6.70 13.80
N ALA A 256 6.29 -7.11 14.37
CA ALA A 256 5.83 -6.63 15.67
C ALA A 256 6.72 -7.14 16.83
N GLU A 257 7.21 -8.38 16.73
CA GLU A 257 7.82 -9.12 17.84
C GLU A 257 9.27 -8.67 18.08
N GLU A 258 10.03 -8.40 17.02
CA GLU A 258 11.47 -8.07 17.11
C GLU A 258 11.77 -6.74 17.82
N THR A 259 10.86 -5.77 17.71
CA THR A 259 11.04 -4.47 18.39
C THR A 259 10.68 -4.54 19.87
N ALA A 260 9.69 -5.37 20.24
CA ALA A 260 9.30 -5.57 21.64
C ALA A 260 10.41 -6.30 22.43
N TRP A 261 10.98 -7.35 21.86
CA TRP A 261 12.11 -8.11 22.42
C TRP A 261 13.37 -7.26 22.69
N ARG A 262 13.78 -6.43 21.73
CA ARG A 262 14.96 -5.54 21.92
C ARG A 262 14.73 -4.46 22.97
N THR A 263 13.47 -4.10 23.23
CA THR A 263 13.14 -3.10 24.27
C THR A 263 13.10 -3.75 25.65
N SER A 264 12.74 -5.03 25.76
CA SER A 264 12.78 -5.78 27.03
C SER A 264 14.20 -6.16 27.46
N GLU A 265 15.10 -6.52 26.54
CA GLU A 265 16.51 -6.80 26.89
C GLU A 265 17.27 -5.57 27.42
N VAL A 266 16.93 -4.38 26.95
CA VAL A 266 17.51 -3.12 27.44
C VAL A 266 16.92 -2.73 28.81
N ALA A 267 15.71 -3.17 29.12
CA ALA A 267 15.05 -2.89 30.41
C ALA A 267 15.50 -3.84 31.54
N ASP A 268 15.86 -5.10 31.24
CA ASP A 268 16.32 -6.08 32.23
C ASP A 268 17.84 -6.07 32.48
N GLY A 269 18.63 -5.36 31.68
CA GLY A 269 20.10 -5.31 31.80
C GLY A 269 20.64 -4.26 32.79
N GLY A 270 19.78 -3.65 33.61
CA GLY A 270 20.07 -2.42 34.34
C GLY A 270 19.82 -2.46 35.84
N ASP A 271 20.08 -3.56 36.54
CA ASP A 271 20.22 -3.52 38.00
C ASP A 271 21.10 -4.67 38.52
N ASP A 272 22.42 -4.42 38.57
CA ASP A 272 23.33 -5.12 39.47
C ASP A 272 24.63 -4.32 39.56
N ARG A 273 24.63 -3.31 40.45
CA ARG A 273 25.81 -2.78 41.18
C ARG A 273 25.38 -1.66 42.12
N ALA A 274 25.13 -2.02 43.36
CA ALA A 274 25.38 -1.19 44.54
C ALA A 274 25.97 -2.09 45.64
#